data_AF-A0A383A043-F1
#
_entry.id   AF-A0A383A043-F1
#
_cell.length_a   1.000
_cell.length_b   1.000
_cell.length_c   1.000
_cell.angle_alpha   90.00
_cell.angle_beta   90.00
_cell.angle_gamma   90.00
#
_symmetry.space_group_name_H-M   'P 1'
#
loop_
_entity.id
_entity.type
_entity.pdbx_description
1 polymer ?
#
loop_
_entity_poly.entity_id
_entity_poly.type
_entity_poly.pdbx_seq_one_letter_code
_entity_poly.pdbx_strand_id
1 'polypeptide(L)'
;MEWAWLIPSLPAIAFFFLATAGRRLPNWSALAATGTMAAGFIIFWFVLADWSSMESLPEIKAFGFSIDWMKAGGSTFTWGMVIDPISLVMLG
;
A
#
# COMPACT_ATOMS: atom_id res chain seq x y z
N MET A 1 7.12 4.31 -7.82
CA MET A 1 5.64 4.29 -7.73
C MET A 1 5.05 2.89 -7.85
N GLU A 2 5.67 1.98 -8.62
CA GLU A 2 5.20 0.60 -8.82
C GLU A 2 5.09 -0.24 -7.54
N TRP A 3 5.78 0.16 -6.46
CA TRP A 3 5.82 -0.56 -5.19
C TRP A 3 4.77 -0.06 -4.17
N ALA A 4 4.02 1.01 -4.49
CA ALA A 4 3.12 1.65 -3.52
C ALA A 4 1.95 0.75 -3.07
N TRP A 5 1.48 -0.14 -3.94
CA TRP A 5 0.44 -1.11 -3.59
C TRP A 5 0.90 -2.12 -2.51
N LEU A 6 2.21 -2.27 -2.30
CA LEU A 6 2.74 -3.14 -1.26
C LEU A 6 2.54 -2.58 0.14
N ILE A 7 2.43 -1.25 0.28
CA ILE A 7 2.31 -0.60 1.59
C ILE A 7 1.07 -1.10 2.35
N PRO A 8 -0.15 -1.16 1.76
CA PRO A 8 -1.29 -1.77 2.43
C PRO A 8 -1.32 -3.31 2.33
N SER A 9 -0.71 -3.92 1.31
CA SER A 9 -0.78 -5.38 1.15
C SER A 9 0.09 -6.12 2.17
N LEU A 10 1.25 -5.56 2.54
CA LEU A 10 2.16 -6.11 3.54
C LEU A 10 1.48 -6.34 4.90
N PRO A 11 0.87 -5.33 5.56
CA PRO A 11 0.17 -5.53 6.83
C PRO A 11 -1.05 -6.45 6.68
N ALA A 12 -1.74 -6.44 5.54
CA ALA A 12 -2.83 -7.38 5.29
C ALA A 12 -2.34 -8.84 5.26
N ILE A 13 -1.23 -9.13 4.56
CA ILE A 13 -0.63 -10.47 4.51
C ILE A 13 -0.13 -10.89 5.90
N ALA A 14 0.54 -9.97 6.61
CA ALA A 14 1.00 -10.24 7.97
C ALA A 14 -0.16 -10.55 8.92
N PHE A 15 -1.28 -9.84 8.80
CA PHE A 15 -2.49 -10.14 9.56
C PHE A 15 -3.00 -11.56 9.29
N PHE A 16 -3.15 -11.97 8.03
CA PHE A 16 -3.61 -13.34 7.71
C PHE A 16 -2.64 -14.41 8.20
N PHE A 17 -1.34 -14.16 8.06
CA PHE A 17 -0.30 -15.07 8.55
C PHE A 17 -0.34 -15.21 10.07
N LEU A 18 -0.46 -14.10 10.80
CA LEU A 18 -0.53 -14.10 12.25
C LEU A 18 -1.85 -14.66 12.78
N ALA A 19 -2.97 -14.40 12.11
CA ALA A 19 -4.27 -14.94 12.49
C ALA A 19 -4.32 -16.48 12.37
N THR A 20 -3.66 -17.05 11.36
CA THR A 20 -3.66 -18.51 11.12
C THR A 20 -2.53 -19.25 11.84
N ALA A 21 -1.32 -18.68 11.91
CA ALA A 21 -0.14 -19.33 12.47
C ALA A 21 0.29 -18.81 13.85
N GLY A 22 -0.27 -17.69 14.31
CA GLY A 22 0.18 -16.99 15.53
C GLY A 22 0.09 -17.81 16.81
N ARG A 23 -0.86 -18.75 16.91
CA ARG A 23 -1.01 -19.63 18.09
C ARG A 23 0.20 -20.55 18.31
N ARG A 24 1.01 -20.81 17.27
CA ARG A 24 2.18 -21.70 17.34
C ARG A 24 3.50 -20.96 17.58
N LEU A 25 3.50 -19.62 17.55
CA LEU A 25 4.73 -18.83 17.57
C LEU A 25 4.68 -17.75 18.66
N PRO A 26 4.95 -18.11 19.94
CA PRO A 26 5.15 -17.11 20.97
C PRO A 26 6.36 -16.22 20.62
N ASN A 27 6.20 -14.90 20.79
CA ASN A 27 7.16 -13.82 20.46
C ASN A 27 7.40 -13.48 18.98
N TRP A 28 7.18 -14.38 18.03
CA TRP A 28 7.36 -14.05 16.60
C TRP A 28 6.24 -13.15 16.07
N SER A 29 5.07 -13.16 16.70
CA SER A 29 3.96 -12.30 16.29
C SER A 29 4.30 -10.82 16.40
N ALA A 30 4.97 -10.42 17.48
CA ALA A 30 5.42 -9.06 17.69
C ALA A 30 6.49 -8.66 16.66
N LEU A 31 7.46 -9.53 16.40
CA LEU A 31 8.52 -9.28 15.41
C LEU A 31 7.95 -9.20 13.99
N ALA A 32 7.03 -10.08 13.61
CA ALA A 32 6.41 -10.07 12.30
C ALA A 32 5.57 -8.81 12.09
N ALA A 33 4.69 -8.46 13.04
CA ALA A 33 3.87 -7.26 12.94
C ALA A 33 4.74 -5.98 12.86
N THR A 34 5.72 -5.85 13.76
CA THR A 34 6.62 -4.69 13.79
C THR A 34 7.49 -4.63 12.54
N GLY A 35 8.01 -5.78 12.09
CA GLY A 35 8.83 -5.88 10.88
C GLY A 35 8.06 -5.51 9.61
N THR A 36 6.79 -5.92 9.51
CA THR A 36 5.93 -5.54 8.39
C THR A 36 5.64 -4.05 8.37
N MET A 37 5.38 -3.44 9.54
CA MET A 37 5.19 -1.98 9.62
C MET A 37 6.47 -1.22 9.26
N ALA A 38 7.62 -1.66 9.78
CA ALA A 38 8.92 -1.08 9.44
C ALA A 38 9.24 -1.20 7.93
N ALA A 39 8.95 -2.35 7.33
CA ALA A 39 9.11 -2.56 5.89
C ALA A 39 8.18 -1.64 5.08
N GLY A 40 6.91 -1.49 5.49
CA GLY A 40 5.97 -0.55 4.88
C GLY A 40 6.48 0.89 4.94
N PHE A 41 7.05 1.31 6.08
CA PHE A 41 7.64 2.64 6.25
C PHE A 41 8.89 2.86 5.37
N ILE A 42 9.75 1.84 5.21
CA ILE A 42 10.89 1.91 4.30
C ILE A 42 10.41 2.06 2.85
N ILE A 43 9.38 1.31 2.43
CA ILE A 43 8.79 1.42 1.09
C ILE A 43 8.17 2.80 0.89
N PHE A 44 7.53 3.37 1.91
CA PHE A 44 7.00 4.74 1.86
C PHE A 44 8.08 5.77 1.50
N TRP A 45 9.28 5.68 2.08
CA TRP A 45 10.39 6.58 1.73
C TRP A 45 10.80 6.49 0.25
N PHE A 46 10.81 5.28 -0.33
CA PHE A 46 11.05 5.12 -1.76
C PHE A 46 9.92 5.73 -2.61
N VAL A 47 8.66 5.54 -2.21
CA VAL A 47 7.51 6.16 -2.89
C VAL A 47 7.57 7.69 -2.81
N LEU A 48 7.98 8.24 -1.67
CA LEU A 48 8.15 9.68 -1.47
C LEU A 48 9.30 10.25 -2.30
N ALA A 49 10.43 9.54 -2.42
CA ALA A 49 11.56 9.93 -3.26
C ALA A 49 11.22 9.86 -4.76
N ASP A 50 10.52 8.82 -5.20
CA ASP A 50 9.98 8.72 -6.55
C ASP A 50 8.99 9.84 -6.83
N TRP A 51 8.19 10.22 -5.83
CA TRP A 51 7.30 11.35 -5.95
C TRP A 51 8.08 12.66 -6.10
N SER A 52 9.05 12.95 -5.24
CA SER A 52 9.77 14.23 -5.28
C SER A 52 10.65 14.41 -6.52
N SER A 53 11.17 13.32 -7.09
CA SER A 53 12.01 13.33 -8.30
C SER A 53 11.24 13.51 -9.62
N MET A 54 9.90 13.41 -9.62
CA MET A 54 9.09 13.74 -10.80
C MET A 54 8.99 15.25 -10.97
N GLU A 55 9.92 15.80 -11.75
CA GLU A 55 10.19 17.24 -11.88
C GLU A 55 9.38 17.94 -13.01
N SER A 56 8.56 17.25 -13.83
CA SER A 56 8.12 17.84 -15.12
C SER A 56 6.73 17.46 -15.71
N LEU A 57 5.67 17.20 -14.92
CA LEU A 57 4.32 16.94 -15.47
C LEU A 57 3.18 17.55 -14.59
N PRO A 58 1.95 17.76 -15.14
CA PRO A 58 1.07 18.92 -14.88
C PRO A 58 0.49 19.02 -13.45
N GLU A 59 -0.14 20.17 -13.15
CA GLU A 59 -0.63 20.65 -11.83
C GLU A 59 -1.40 19.65 -10.95
N ILE A 60 -1.88 18.53 -11.50
CA ILE A 60 -2.60 17.47 -10.77
C ILE A 60 -1.76 16.19 -10.79
N LYS A 61 -0.92 16.03 -9.76
CA LYS A 61 -0.10 14.84 -9.55
C LYS A 61 -0.94 13.75 -8.89
N ALA A 62 -1.63 12.95 -9.71
CA ALA A 62 -2.33 11.76 -9.26
C ALA A 62 -1.85 10.55 -10.07
N PHE A 63 -1.17 9.61 -9.41
CA PHE A 63 -0.74 8.35 -10.00
C PHE A 63 -1.52 7.23 -9.36
N GLY A 64 -2.15 6.37 -10.16
CA GLY A 64 -2.97 5.31 -9.63
C GLY A 64 -3.01 4.09 -10.52
N PHE A 65 -3.28 2.96 -9.89
CA PHE A 65 -3.55 1.70 -10.56
C PHE A 65 -4.97 1.26 -10.22
N SER A 66 -5.72 0.79 -11.21
CA SER A 66 -7.10 0.34 -11.05
C SER A 66 -7.35 -0.95 -11.82
N ILE A 67 -8.06 -1.89 -11.18
CA ILE A 67 -8.56 -3.14 -11.75
C ILE A 67 -10.08 -3.09 -11.77
N ASP A 68 -10.70 -3.58 -12.84
CA ASP A 68 -12.15 -3.80 -12.88
C ASP A 68 -12.55 -4.86 -11.84
N TRP A 69 -13.21 -4.46 -10.76
CA TRP A 69 -13.64 -5.36 -9.70
C TRP A 69 -14.99 -6.01 -10.01
N MET A 70 -15.96 -5.21 -10.46
CA MET A 70 -17.30 -5.69 -10.79
C MET A 70 -17.92 -4.89 -11.93
N LYS A 71 -18.61 -5.58 -12.83
CA LYS A 71 -19.44 -4.95 -13.88
C LYS A 71 -20.88 -5.35 -13.65
N ALA A 72 -21.76 -4.39 -13.44
CA ALA A 72 -23.17 -4.64 -13.16
C ALA A 72 -24.07 -3.67 -13.94
N GLY A 73 -24.98 -4.23 -14.75
CA GLY A 73 -25.99 -3.50 -15.54
C GLY A 73 -25.40 -2.65 -16.69
N GLY A 74 -24.59 -1.66 -16.34
CA GLY A 74 -23.83 -0.77 -17.23
C GLY A 74 -22.72 0.01 -16.52
N SER A 75 -22.50 -0.20 -15.22
CA SER A 75 -21.46 0.45 -14.43
C SER A 75 -20.30 -0.50 -14.20
N THR A 76 -19.07 0.00 -14.41
CA THR A 76 -17.83 -0.68 -14.05
C THR A 76 -17.32 -0.13 -12.73
N PHE A 77 -17.37 -0.93 -11.68
CA PHE A 77 -16.74 -0.62 -10.41
C PHE A 77 -15.29 -1.05 -10.47
N THR A 78 -14.39 -0.08 -10.37
CA THR A 78 -12.96 -0.32 -10.32
C THR A 78 -12.47 -0.33 -8.87
N TRP A 79 -11.51 -1.20 -8.58
CA TRP A 79 -10.80 -1.27 -7.31
C TRP A 79 -9.32 -1.03 -7.57
N GLY A 80 -8.69 -0.25 -6.70
CA GLY A 80 -7.32 0.19 -6.96
C GLY A 80 -6.81 1.15 -5.90
N MET A 81 -5.71 1.80 -6.23
CA MET A 81 -5.06 2.81 -5.40
C MET A 81 -4.79 4.05 -6.24
N VAL A 82 -5.05 5.21 -5.65
CA VAL A 82 -4.57 6.51 -6.13
C VAL A 82 -3.56 7.02 -5.11
N ILE A 83 -2.45 7.53 -5.60
CA ILE A 83 -1.45 8.27 -4.85
C ILE A 83 -1.56 9.71 -5.33
N ASP A 84 -2.04 10.56 -4.44
CA ASP A 84 -2.12 12.00 -4.56
C ASP A 84 -1.43 12.64 -3.33
N PRO A 85 -1.23 13.97 -3.29
CA PRO A 85 -0.56 14.61 -2.16
C PRO A 85 -1.22 14.31 -0.81
N ILE A 86 -2.55 14.18 -0.77
CA ILE A 86 -3.25 13.84 0.48
C ILE A 86 -3.04 12.38 0.88
N SER A 87 -3.02 11.44 -0.07
CA SER A 87 -2.70 10.04 0.19
C SER A 87 -1.27 9.88 0.71
N LEU A 88 -0.31 10.65 0.21
CA LEU A 88 1.06 10.64 0.73
C LEU A 88 1.14 11.11 2.19
N VAL A 89 0.38 12.15 2.55
CA VAL A 89 0.31 12.62 3.95
C VAL A 89 -0.36 11.57 4.85
N MET A 90 -1.32 10.80 4.32
CA MET A 90 -2.00 9.75 5.08
C MET A 90 -1.18 8.44 5.19
N LEU A 91 -0.20 8.24 4.31
CA LEU A 91 0.66 7.05 4.28
C LEU A 91 1.88 7.13 5.20
N GLY A 92 2.36 8.34 5.52
CA GLY A 92 3.50 8.60 6.40
C GLY A 92 3.11 8.80 7.85
#